data_AF-A0A366X389-F1
#
_entry.id   AF-A0A366X389-F1
#
_cell.length_a   1.000
_cell.length_b   1.000
_cell.length_c   1.000
_cell.angle_alpha   90.00
_cell.angle_beta   90.00
_cell.angle_gamma   90.00
#
_symmetry.space_group_name_H-M   'P 1'
#
loop_
_entity.id
_entity.type
_entity.pdbx_description
1 polymer ?
#
loop_
_entity_poly.entity_id
_entity_poly.type
_entity_poly.pdbx_seq_one_letter_code
_entity_poly.pdbx_strand_id
1 'polypeptide(L)'
;MNKLVENVHSAAPVALGFYYQSLYALTLLLKSSDDEGAVSVETLDDVNLKADGQDYLTQLKHSVKENPSPISIKSDAFWKTIKAWIDVFKFIEISDTHFCLVTVGDLASGSPLQAFTNNVADRADVLAAMKIEAERVIAERALAETSD
;
A
#
# COMPACT_ATOMS: atom_id res chain seq x y z
N MET A 1 16.37 33.13 0.59
CA MET A 1 15.53 32.02 1.11
C MET A 1 16.48 30.94 1.60
N ASN A 2 16.62 30.76 2.91
CA ASN A 2 17.55 29.79 3.49
C ASN A 2 17.09 28.38 3.12
N LYS A 3 17.95 27.63 2.43
CA LYS A 3 17.78 26.20 2.22
C LYS A 3 18.00 25.56 3.59
N LEU A 4 16.91 25.14 4.25
CA LEU A 4 17.00 24.33 5.46
C LEU A 4 17.82 23.09 5.10
N VAL A 5 18.96 22.93 5.77
CA VAL A 5 19.76 21.73 5.68
C VAL A 5 18.96 20.65 6.41
N GLU A 6 18.26 19.80 5.67
CA GLU A 6 17.62 18.62 6.25
C GLU A 6 18.70 17.74 6.85
N ASN A 7 18.59 17.50 8.16
CA ASN A 7 19.46 16.57 8.85
C ASN A 7 19.15 15.16 8.34
N VAL A 8 20.10 14.57 7.60
CA VAL A 8 19.99 13.24 6.97
C VAL A 8 19.79 12.12 8.01
N HIS A 9 20.01 12.40 9.29
CA HIS A 9 19.76 11.50 10.41
C HIS A 9 18.59 11.93 11.31
N SER A 10 17.69 12.79 10.83
CA SER A 10 16.51 13.18 11.58
C SER A 10 15.64 11.96 11.87
N ALA A 11 15.35 11.71 13.14
CA ALA A 11 14.38 10.68 13.55
C ALA A 11 12.91 11.12 13.31
N ALA A 12 12.68 12.38 12.93
CA ALA A 12 11.34 12.94 12.77
C ALA A 12 10.49 12.22 11.70
N PRO A 13 11.00 11.85 10.51
CA PRO A 13 10.23 11.11 9.52
C PRO A 13 9.85 9.71 10.00
N VAL A 14 10.74 9.04 10.74
CA VAL A 14 10.49 7.72 11.32
C VAL A 14 9.41 7.81 12.41
N ALA A 15 9.56 8.75 13.33
CA ALA A 15 8.56 8.98 14.38
C ALA A 15 7.17 9.32 13.80
N LEU A 16 7.13 10.12 12.72
CA LEU A 16 5.88 10.46 12.06
C LEU A 16 5.21 9.25 11.41
N GLY A 17 5.98 8.32 10.85
CA GLY A 17 5.48 7.04 10.36
C GLY A 17 4.76 6.26 11.46
N PHE A 18 5.41 6.07 12.60
CA PHE A 18 4.83 5.37 13.75
C PHE A 18 3.56 6.06 14.29
N TYR A 19 3.55 7.39 14.37
CA TYR A 19 2.36 8.13 14.80
C TYR A 19 1.21 7.98 13.82
N TYR A 20 1.47 8.11 12.52
CA TYR A 20 0.45 7.95 11.48
C TYR A 20 -0.20 6.58 11.55
N GLN A 21 0.62 5.53 11.66
CA GLN A 21 0.16 4.15 11.77
C GLN A 21 -0.66 3.89 13.02
N SER A 22 -0.20 4.36 14.18
CA SER A 22 -0.92 4.18 15.45
C SER A 22 -2.27 4.93 15.46
N LEU A 23 -2.30 6.15 14.92
CA LEU A 23 -3.53 6.95 14.83
C LEU A 23 -4.50 6.37 13.79
N TYR A 24 -3.99 5.85 12.68
CA TYR A 24 -4.80 5.17 11.67
C TYR A 24 -5.45 3.90 12.25
N ALA A 25 -4.67 3.07 12.96
CA ALA A 25 -5.15 1.89 13.66
C ALA A 25 -6.27 2.22 14.67
N LEU A 26 -6.07 3.24 15.51
CA LEU A 26 -7.09 3.69 16.44
C LEU A 26 -8.35 4.19 15.71
N THR A 27 -8.19 4.91 14.60
CA THR A 27 -9.31 5.40 13.80
C THR A 27 -10.11 4.26 13.18
N LEU A 28 -9.45 3.20 12.69
CA LEU A 28 -10.13 2.00 12.19
C LEU A 28 -10.94 1.34 13.30
N LEU A 29 -10.34 1.14 14.48
CA LEU A 29 -11.01 0.49 15.60
C LEU A 29 -12.24 1.29 16.06
N LEU A 30 -12.13 2.61 16.19
CA LEU A 30 -13.26 3.48 16.58
C LEU A 30 -14.38 3.55 15.54
N LYS A 31 -14.08 3.23 14.28
CA LYS A 31 -15.07 3.19 13.19
C LYS A 31 -15.68 1.79 13.01
N SER A 32 -15.08 0.77 13.60
CA SER A 32 -15.65 -0.58 13.62
C SER A 32 -16.94 -0.56 14.43
N SER A 33 -17.96 -1.23 13.92
CA SER A 33 -19.19 -1.53 14.67
C SER A 33 -19.15 -2.90 15.37
N ASP A 34 -18.09 -3.67 15.13
CA ASP A 34 -17.88 -4.96 15.79
C ASP A 34 -17.33 -4.75 17.21
N ASP A 35 -18.11 -5.19 18.20
CA ASP A 35 -17.74 -5.14 19.63
C ASP A 35 -16.51 -6.01 19.94
N GLU A 36 -16.24 -7.03 19.13
CA GLU A 36 -15.05 -7.90 19.22
C GLU A 36 -13.95 -7.47 18.25
N GLY A 37 -14.10 -6.30 17.61
CA GLY A 37 -13.12 -5.74 16.70
C GLY A 37 -11.76 -5.55 17.38
N ALA A 38 -10.69 -5.99 16.71
CA ALA A 38 -9.33 -5.90 17.23
C ALA A 38 -8.37 -5.35 16.18
N VAL A 39 -7.46 -4.47 16.58
CA VAL A 39 -6.43 -3.93 15.69
C VAL A 39 -5.03 -4.32 16.19
N SER A 40 -4.18 -4.74 15.27
CA SER A 40 -2.74 -4.93 15.51
C SER A 40 -1.91 -4.07 14.55
N VAL A 41 -0.70 -3.78 14.97
CA VAL A 41 0.23 -2.83 14.32
C VAL A 41 1.56 -3.54 14.14
N GLU A 42 2.20 -3.39 12.97
CA GLU A 42 3.46 -4.08 12.61
C GLU A 42 3.35 -5.61 12.73
N THR A 43 2.29 -6.19 12.14
CA THR A 43 2.06 -7.64 12.17
C THR A 43 2.09 -8.27 10.78
N LEU A 44 0.95 -8.65 10.20
CA LEU A 44 0.92 -9.16 8.82
C LEU A 44 0.98 -8.02 7.79
N ASP A 45 0.71 -6.79 8.21
CA ASP A 45 0.94 -5.56 7.45
C ASP A 45 1.22 -4.41 8.44
N ASP A 46 1.29 -3.17 7.96
CA ASP A 46 1.46 -1.99 8.83
C ASP A 46 0.32 -1.92 9.86
N VAL A 47 -0.94 -2.08 9.42
CA VAL A 47 -2.11 -2.13 10.31
C VAL A 47 -3.03 -3.27 9.91
N ASN A 48 -3.50 -4.03 10.89
CA ASN A 48 -4.37 -5.17 10.69
C ASN A 48 -5.62 -5.00 11.55
N LEU A 49 -6.79 -4.88 10.94
CA LEU A 49 -8.07 -4.89 11.66
C LEU A 49 -8.72 -6.26 11.47
N LYS A 50 -9.14 -6.89 12.57
CA LYS A 50 -10.07 -8.02 12.57
C LYS A 50 -11.43 -7.50 12.99
N ALA A 51 -12.45 -7.63 12.15
CA ALA A 51 -13.80 -7.20 12.44
C ALA A 51 -14.80 -7.96 11.55
N ASP A 52 -15.98 -8.28 12.09
CA ASP A 52 -17.08 -8.95 11.38
C ASP A 52 -16.67 -10.28 10.73
N GLY A 53 -15.74 -11.00 11.37
CA GLY A 53 -15.17 -12.25 10.84
C GLY A 53 -14.26 -12.07 9.61
N GLN A 54 -13.83 -10.84 9.32
CA GLN A 54 -12.95 -10.49 8.22
C GLN A 54 -11.63 -9.90 8.74
N ASP A 55 -10.56 -10.12 7.98
CA ASP A 55 -9.25 -9.51 8.20
C ASP A 55 -9.03 -8.38 7.18
N TYR A 56 -8.54 -7.23 7.65
CA TYR A 56 -8.20 -6.08 6.82
C TYR A 56 -6.71 -5.78 6.98
N LEU A 57 -5.92 -6.19 5.98
CA LEU A 57 -4.48 -5.94 5.90
C LEU A 57 -4.23 -4.61 5.22
N THR A 58 -3.83 -3.61 6.00
CA THR A 58 -3.62 -2.25 5.52
C THR A 58 -2.14 -1.91 5.46
N GLN A 59 -1.68 -1.64 4.24
CA GLN A 59 -0.39 -1.03 3.98
C GLN A 59 -0.56 0.49 3.89
N LEU A 60 0.18 1.23 4.71
CA LEU A 60 0.21 2.67 4.74
C LEU A 60 1.40 3.21 3.92
N LYS A 61 1.11 4.13 3.00
CA LYS A 61 2.12 4.90 2.24
C LYS A 61 1.94 6.38 2.53
N HIS A 62 2.46 6.79 3.67
CA HIS A 62 2.52 8.19 4.08
C HIS A 62 3.67 8.93 3.36
N SER A 63 3.48 10.22 3.10
CA SER A 63 4.50 11.12 2.57
C SER A 63 4.40 12.47 3.27
N VAL A 64 5.54 13.05 3.62
CA VAL A 64 5.63 14.43 4.16
C VAL A 64 5.70 15.50 3.07
N LYS A 65 5.83 15.10 1.80
CA LYS A 65 5.81 16.05 0.68
C LYS A 65 4.41 16.61 0.50
N GLU A 66 4.32 17.91 0.23
CA GLU A 66 3.07 18.62 -0.05
C GLU A 66 2.32 18.01 -1.26
N ASN A 67 3.06 17.60 -2.29
CA ASN A 67 2.52 16.91 -3.47
C ASN A 67 3.23 15.56 -3.64
N PRO A 68 2.76 14.49 -2.97
CA PRO A 68 3.29 13.14 -3.15
C PRO A 68 3.07 12.66 -4.59
N SER A 69 4.00 11.85 -5.09
CA SER A 69 3.88 11.28 -6.43
C SER A 69 2.66 10.37 -6.52
N PRO A 70 1.86 10.46 -7.60
CA PRO A 70 0.70 9.61 -7.76
C PRO A 70 1.06 8.11 -7.82
N ILE A 71 0.15 7.28 -7.34
CA ILE A 71 0.25 5.82 -7.48
C ILE A 71 -0.31 5.39 -8.84
N SER A 72 0.50 4.62 -9.57
CA SER A 72 0.18 4.07 -10.89
C SER A 72 0.61 2.61 -10.95
N ILE A 73 0.21 1.93 -12.03
CA ILE A 73 0.67 0.55 -12.33
C ILE A 73 2.21 0.45 -12.35
N LYS A 74 2.94 1.52 -12.67
CA LYS A 74 4.41 1.52 -12.73
C LYS A 74 5.08 1.85 -11.40
N SER A 75 4.30 2.19 -10.37
CA SER A 75 4.86 2.68 -9.11
C SER A 75 5.48 1.53 -8.32
N ASP A 76 6.75 1.67 -7.94
CA ASP A 76 7.45 0.74 -7.03
C ASP A 76 6.65 0.47 -5.76
N ALA A 77 6.02 1.51 -5.20
CA ALA A 77 5.20 1.38 -4.00
C ALA A 77 4.06 0.39 -4.19
N PHE A 78 3.42 0.36 -5.37
CA PHE A 78 2.36 -0.58 -5.69
C PHE A 78 2.90 -2.01 -5.76
N TRP A 79 3.94 -2.27 -6.56
CA TRP A 79 4.50 -3.62 -6.71
C TRP A 79 5.10 -4.18 -5.42
N LYS A 80 5.77 -3.33 -4.62
CA LYS A 80 6.29 -3.73 -3.31
C LYS A 80 5.17 -4.11 -2.34
N THR A 81 4.05 -3.39 -2.37
CA THR A 81 2.86 -3.73 -1.57
C THR A 81 2.22 -5.04 -2.02
N ILE A 82 2.01 -5.25 -3.33
CA ILE A 82 1.51 -6.53 -3.84
C ILE A 82 2.42 -7.69 -3.40
N LYS A 83 3.74 -7.51 -3.48
CA LYS A 83 4.72 -8.51 -3.06
C LYS A 83 4.65 -8.80 -1.55
N ALA A 84 4.52 -7.77 -0.71
CA ALA A 84 4.35 -7.94 0.73
C ALA A 84 3.07 -8.73 1.05
N TRP A 85 1.96 -8.47 0.36
CA TRP A 85 0.72 -9.21 0.53
C TRP A 85 0.84 -10.67 0.11
N ILE A 86 1.49 -10.95 -1.03
CA ILE A 86 1.76 -12.34 -1.46
C ILE A 86 2.58 -13.09 -0.40
N ASP A 87 3.58 -12.44 0.21
CA ASP A 87 4.45 -13.06 1.22
C ASP A 87 3.68 -13.55 2.47
N VAL A 88 2.50 -12.97 2.76
CA VAL A 88 1.68 -13.33 3.93
C VAL A 88 0.55 -14.32 3.63
N PHE A 89 0.33 -14.73 2.38
CA PHE A 89 -0.77 -15.63 1.98
C PHE A 89 -0.83 -16.95 2.76
N LYS A 90 0.32 -17.45 3.22
CA LYS A 90 0.40 -18.69 4.02
C LYS A 90 -0.07 -18.54 5.47
N PHE A 91 -0.38 -17.33 5.91
CA PHE A 91 -0.76 -16.99 7.29
C PHE A 91 -2.20 -16.49 7.40
N ILE A 92 -2.95 -16.44 6.29
CA ILE A 92 -4.27 -15.84 6.20
C ILE A 92 -5.21 -16.70 5.36
N GLU A 93 -6.50 -16.50 5.55
CA GLU A 93 -7.54 -17.01 4.65
C GLU A 93 -7.90 -15.91 3.65
N ILE A 94 -7.50 -16.10 2.39
CA ILE A 94 -7.67 -15.07 1.33
C ILE A 94 -9.15 -14.72 1.12
N SER A 95 -10.07 -15.69 1.28
CA SER A 95 -11.51 -15.46 1.13
C SER A 95 -12.09 -14.49 2.15
N ASP A 96 -11.46 -14.39 3.32
CA ASP A 96 -11.89 -13.55 4.44
C ASP A 96 -10.95 -12.35 4.65
N THR A 97 -10.04 -12.10 3.70
CA THR A 97 -9.04 -11.04 3.82
C THR A 97 -9.22 -9.96 2.77
N HIS A 98 -9.36 -8.72 3.24
CA HIS A 98 -9.29 -7.51 2.43
C HIS A 98 -7.90 -6.89 2.50
N PHE A 99 -7.33 -6.56 1.34
CA PHE A 99 -6.06 -5.86 1.24
C PHE A 99 -6.28 -4.39 0.90
N CYS A 100 -5.74 -3.50 1.72
CA CYS A 100 -5.98 -2.06 1.66
C CYS A 100 -4.65 -1.32 1.48
N LEU A 101 -4.46 -0.68 0.34
CA LEU A 101 -3.37 0.29 0.17
C LEU A 101 -3.90 1.69 0.47
N VAL A 102 -3.41 2.29 1.55
CA VAL A 102 -3.82 3.62 1.99
C VAL A 102 -2.67 4.57 1.78
N THR A 103 -2.92 5.65 1.06
CA THR A 103 -1.88 6.63 0.73
C THR A 103 -2.43 8.05 0.81
N VAL A 104 -1.53 9.00 0.99
CA VAL A 104 -1.81 10.44 0.91
C VAL A 104 -1.60 11.00 -0.50
N GLY A 105 -1.15 10.17 -1.45
CA GLY A 105 -1.04 10.55 -2.86
C GLY A 105 -2.22 10.06 -3.69
N ASP A 106 -2.53 10.82 -4.73
CA ASP A 106 -3.61 10.48 -5.64
C ASP A 106 -3.27 9.26 -6.50
N LEU A 107 -4.28 8.67 -7.12
CA LEU A 107 -4.07 7.78 -8.26
C LEU A 107 -3.68 8.61 -9.49
N ALA A 108 -2.75 8.08 -10.29
CA ALA A 108 -2.44 8.70 -11.56
C ALA A 108 -3.69 8.79 -12.45
N SER A 109 -3.87 9.92 -13.14
CA SER A 109 -5.04 10.13 -14.01
C SER A 109 -5.14 9.04 -15.08
N GLY A 110 -6.34 8.46 -15.25
CA GLY A 110 -6.59 7.35 -16.18
C GLY A 110 -5.97 6.02 -15.74
N SER A 111 -5.45 5.90 -14.53
CA SER A 111 -4.91 4.64 -14.03
C SER A 111 -6.01 3.58 -13.88
N PRO A 112 -5.81 2.34 -14.36
CA PRO A 112 -6.76 1.26 -14.14
C PRO A 112 -6.93 0.95 -12.65
N LEU A 113 -5.96 1.32 -11.81
CA LEU A 113 -6.02 1.17 -10.35
C LEU A 113 -7.22 1.88 -9.72
N GLN A 114 -7.90 2.80 -10.42
CA GLN A 114 -9.15 3.40 -9.95
C GLN A 114 -10.21 2.33 -9.62
N ALA A 115 -10.19 1.17 -10.28
CA ALA A 115 -11.09 0.07 -9.97
C ALA A 115 -10.93 -0.46 -8.53
N PHE A 116 -9.78 -0.24 -7.87
CA PHE A 116 -9.58 -0.64 -6.48
C PHE A 116 -10.28 0.27 -5.46
N THR A 117 -10.77 1.44 -5.87
CA THR A 117 -11.55 2.31 -4.97
C THR A 117 -13.02 1.89 -4.87
N ASN A 118 -13.42 0.81 -5.55
CA ASN A 118 -14.77 0.28 -5.54
C ASN A 118 -14.73 -1.26 -5.50
N ASN A 119 -15.29 -1.85 -4.44
CA ASN A 119 -15.25 -3.30 -4.23
C ASN A 119 -16.04 -4.11 -5.27
N VAL A 120 -16.98 -3.48 -6.00
CA VAL A 120 -17.78 -4.16 -7.03
C VAL A 120 -17.35 -3.85 -8.46
N ALA A 121 -16.29 -3.05 -8.65
CA ALA A 121 -15.79 -2.74 -9.99
C ALA A 121 -15.14 -3.95 -10.66
N ASP A 122 -15.26 -4.05 -11.98
CA ASP A 122 -14.48 -5.00 -12.77
C ASP A 122 -12.99 -4.64 -12.72
N ARG A 123 -12.15 -5.65 -12.56
CA ARG A 123 -10.70 -5.54 -12.41
C ARG A 123 -9.95 -6.21 -13.56
N ALA A 124 -10.64 -6.63 -14.63
CA ALA A 124 -10.01 -7.22 -15.80
C ALA A 124 -8.93 -6.31 -16.42
N ASP A 125 -9.22 -5.02 -16.56
CA ASP A 125 -8.26 -4.02 -17.09
C ASP A 125 -7.04 -3.84 -16.17
N VAL A 126 -7.24 -3.93 -14.85
CA VAL A 126 -6.14 -3.89 -13.88
C VAL A 126 -5.23 -5.09 -14.08
N LEU A 127 -5.81 -6.30 -14.15
CA LEU A 127 -5.06 -7.53 -14.36
C LEU A 127 -4.28 -7.49 -15.69
N ALA A 128 -4.89 -7.00 -16.76
CA ALA A 128 -4.24 -6.84 -18.05
C ALA A 128 -3.07 -5.85 -17.97
N ALA A 129 -3.28 -4.68 -17.37
CA ALA A 129 -2.24 -3.67 -17.19
C ALA A 129 -1.08 -4.17 -16.31
N MET A 130 -1.37 -4.91 -15.24
CA MET A 130 -0.35 -5.52 -14.39
C MET A 130 0.51 -6.53 -15.17
N LYS A 131 -0.10 -7.39 -15.98
CA LYS A 131 0.64 -8.36 -16.81
C LYS A 131 1.56 -7.65 -17.81
N ILE A 132 1.04 -6.67 -18.54
CA ILE A 132 1.81 -5.89 -19.51
C ILE A 132 3.02 -5.21 -18.84
N GLU A 133 2.81 -4.57 -17.69
CA GLU A 133 3.90 -3.89 -17.00
C GLU A 133 4.94 -4.88 -16.43
N ALA A 134 4.50 -6.01 -15.89
CA ALA A 134 5.41 -7.05 -15.42
C ALA A 134 6.28 -7.61 -16.56
N GLU A 135 5.68 -7.91 -17.71
CA GLU A 135 6.40 -8.38 -18.92
C GLU A 135 7.42 -7.34 -19.40
N ARG A 136 7.02 -6.06 -19.44
CA ARG A 136 7.93 -4.95 -19.80
C ARG A 136 9.15 -4.91 -18.87
N VAL A 137 8.94 -4.96 -17.55
CA VAL A 137 10.03 -4.91 -16.55
C VAL A 137 10.97 -6.11 -16.67
N ILE A 138 10.43 -7.32 -16.91
CA ILE A 138 11.25 -8.52 -17.13
C ILE A 138 12.11 -8.36 -18.37
N ALA A 139 11.54 -7.89 -19.49
CA ALA A 139 12.26 -7.68 -20.73
C ALA A 139 13.38 -6.63 -20.57
N GLU A 140 13.10 -5.52 -19.88
CA GLU A 140 14.12 -4.48 -19.62
C GLU A 140 15.28 -4.97 -18.75
N ARG A 141 14.99 -5.79 -17.73
CA ARG A 141 16.04 -6.39 -16.89
C ARG A 141 16.92 -7.34 -17.68
N ALA A 142 16.33 -8.20 -18.52
CA ALA A 142 17.10 -9.11 -19.36
C ALA A 142 18.02 -8.34 -20.34
N LEU A 143 17.52 -7.25 -20.93
CA LEU A 143 18.34 -6.40 -21.82
C LEU A 143 19.52 -5.75 -21.07
N ALA A 144 19.29 -5.26 -19.85
CA ALA A 144 20.34 -4.67 -19.02
C ALA A 144 21.43 -5.69 -18.67
N GLU A 145 21.06 -6.93 -18.32
CA GLU A 145 22.01 -8.01 -18.01
C GLU A 145 22.85 -8.45 -19.23
N THR A 146 22.35 -8.26 -20.45
CA THR A 146 23.09 -8.57 -21.69
C THR A 146 23.96 -7.42 -22.21
N SER A 147 23.84 -6.23 -21.62
CA SER A 147 24.56 -5.00 -22.04
C SER A 147 25.81 -4.70 -21.21
N ASP A 148 26.05 -5.48 -20.14
CA ASP A 148 27.27 -5.49 -19.31
C ASP A 148 28.21 -6.66 -19.71
#